data_AF-L1IE03-F1
#
_entry.id   AF-L1IE03-F1
#
_cell.length_a   1.000
_cell.length_b   1.000
_cell.length_c   1.000
_cell.angle_alpha   90.00
_cell.angle_beta   90.00
_cell.angle_gamma   90.00
#
_symmetry.space_group_name_H-M   'P 1'
#
loop_
_entity.id
_entity.type
_entity.pdbx_description
1 polymer ?
#
loop_
_entity_poly.entity_id
_entity_poly.type
_entity_poly.pdbx_seq_one_letter_code
_entity_poly.pdbx_strand_id
1 'polypeptide(L)'
;MSPTGSASWWPWQSSIIAHKDEVIALKDKLIAEKETQLKDLKTREDKLIAEKDKLIAEKDKFIQEKDIRIAEKETQLKDLKSQLLQQEMQSLQELSRVKVIANNRALIENAMQQYKSDLSLSKGLEMFVNEHLLTVGRDKTTLSMYGREVCNKLRNFGFAAKEDFVQKELKNLMHEISKPLHRPHVSGKIYTGYVVGGEPPLAEALAIVISKLQECKFVKNLDVLLVDGEGKCKCVLSNGDIVEYGEA
;
A
#
# COMPACT_ATOMS: atom_id res chain seq x y z
N MET A 1 82.53 21.64 -74.42
CA MET A 1 81.73 20.83 -73.47
C MET A 1 80.36 21.48 -73.38
N SER A 2 79.31 20.73 -73.69
CA SER A 2 77.93 21.18 -73.85
C SER A 2 77.32 21.79 -72.59
N PRO A 3 76.35 22.71 -72.75
CA PRO A 3 75.14 22.68 -71.93
C PRO A 3 73.95 22.40 -72.87
N THR A 4 73.79 21.14 -73.25
CA THR A 4 72.54 20.65 -73.83
C THR A 4 71.56 20.40 -72.70
N GLY A 5 70.44 21.12 -72.70
CA GLY A 5 69.22 20.71 -72.01
C GLY A 5 68.63 21.75 -71.06
N SER A 6 67.90 22.75 -71.56
CA SER A 6 66.98 23.54 -70.72
C SER A 6 65.92 24.38 -71.49
N ALA A 7 65.54 24.03 -72.72
CA ALA A 7 64.59 24.86 -73.50
C ALA A 7 63.36 24.14 -74.07
N SER A 8 63.30 22.79 -74.06
CA SER A 8 62.20 22.04 -74.71
C SER A 8 61.05 21.60 -73.78
N TRP A 9 61.12 21.87 -72.48
CA TRP A 9 60.15 21.39 -71.48
C TRP A 9 59.17 22.48 -70.97
N TRP A 10 59.46 23.76 -71.23
CA TRP A 10 58.71 24.90 -70.70
C TRP A 10 57.24 25.01 -71.16
N PRO A 11 56.90 24.78 -72.45
CA PRO A 11 55.51 24.87 -72.89
C PRO A 11 54.62 23.75 -72.30
N TRP A 12 55.19 22.56 -72.15
CA TRP A 12 54.51 21.40 -71.57
C TRP A 12 54.32 21.56 -70.07
N GLN A 13 55.34 22.03 -69.34
CA GLN A 13 55.23 22.37 -67.93
C GLN A 13 54.19 23.47 -67.68
N SER A 14 54.16 24.51 -68.52
CA SER A 14 53.17 25.60 -68.39
C SER A 14 51.73 25.11 -68.62
N SER A 15 51.53 24.22 -69.60
CA SER A 15 50.22 23.61 -69.86
C SER A 15 49.74 22.72 -68.70
N ILE A 16 50.65 21.93 -68.11
CA ILE A 16 50.35 21.09 -66.94
C ILE A 16 50.01 21.96 -65.72
N ILE A 17 50.71 23.08 -65.52
CA ILE A 17 50.44 24.02 -64.42
C ILE A 17 49.06 24.67 -64.61
N ALA A 18 48.75 25.18 -65.80
CA ALA A 18 47.45 25.78 -66.08
C ALA A 18 46.29 24.79 -65.86
N HIS A 19 46.45 23.52 -66.26
CA HIS A 19 45.44 22.49 -66.01
C HIS A 19 45.30 22.16 -64.51
N LYS A 20 46.40 22.15 -63.75
CA LYS A 20 46.36 21.97 -62.30
C LYS A 20 45.65 23.14 -61.61
N ASP A 21 45.90 24.37 -62.04
CA ASP A 21 45.25 25.57 -61.50
C ASP A 21 43.75 25.57 -61.78
N GLU A 22 43.33 25.13 -62.98
CA GLU A 22 41.91 24.95 -63.31
C GLU A 22 41.24 23.88 -62.43
N VAL A 23 41.92 22.75 -62.21
CA VAL A 23 41.43 21.69 -61.31
C VAL A 23 41.36 22.17 -59.86
N ILE A 24 42.32 22.98 -59.39
CA ILE A 24 42.30 23.59 -58.06
C ILE A 24 41.11 24.54 -57.94
N ALA A 25 40.89 25.43 -58.92
CA ALA A 25 39.77 26.36 -58.92
C ALA A 25 38.40 25.65 -58.89
N LEU A 26 38.26 24.53 -59.62
CA LEU A 26 37.06 23.69 -59.58
C LEU A 26 36.87 23.02 -58.21
N LYS A 27 37.95 22.54 -57.59
CA LYS A 27 37.91 21.96 -56.24
C LYS A 27 37.56 23.00 -55.18
N ASP A 28 38.13 24.20 -55.26
CA ASP A 28 37.84 25.30 -54.33
C ASP A 28 36.37 25.73 -54.44
N LYS A 29 35.82 25.79 -55.66
CA LYS A 29 34.39 26.04 -55.88
C LYS A 29 33.53 24.94 -55.26
N LEU A 30 33.89 23.68 -55.46
CA LEU A 30 33.16 22.55 -54.86
C LEU A 30 33.24 22.56 -53.33
N ILE A 31 34.38 22.91 -52.76
CA ILE A 31 34.57 23.06 -51.30
C ILE A 31 33.66 24.17 -50.78
N ALA A 32 33.65 25.34 -51.41
CA ALA A 32 32.78 26.45 -51.01
C ALA A 32 31.29 26.06 -51.07
N GLU A 33 30.85 25.36 -52.13
CA GLU A 33 29.49 24.83 -52.21
C GLU A 33 29.19 23.84 -51.08
N LYS A 34 30.12 22.94 -50.74
CA LYS A 34 29.95 21.99 -49.63
C LYS A 34 29.93 22.67 -48.26
N GLU A 35 30.74 23.70 -48.05
CA GLU A 35 30.74 24.51 -46.82
C GLU A 35 29.40 25.24 -46.63
N THR A 36 28.83 25.81 -47.70
CA THR A 36 27.49 26.42 -47.63
C THR A 36 26.41 25.38 -47.29
N GLN A 37 26.42 24.22 -47.95
CA GLN A 37 25.49 23.13 -47.66
C GLN A 37 25.59 22.64 -46.20
N LEU A 38 26.81 22.50 -45.67
CA LEU A 38 27.03 22.12 -44.28
C LEU A 38 26.50 23.16 -43.30
N LYS A 39 26.70 24.45 -43.59
CA LYS A 39 26.20 25.54 -42.75
C LYS A 39 24.66 25.58 -42.72
N ASP A 40 24.02 25.36 -43.86
CA ASP A 40 22.56 25.32 -43.97
C ASP A 40 21.98 24.10 -43.24
N LEU A 41 22.61 22.93 -43.40
CA LEU A 41 22.23 21.71 -42.68
C LEU A 41 22.33 21.91 -41.16
N LYS A 42 23.47 22.44 -40.68
CA LYS A 42 23.67 22.72 -39.26
C LYS A 42 22.61 23.68 -38.71
N THR A 43 22.32 24.76 -39.44
CA THR A 43 21.29 25.72 -39.04
C THR A 43 19.90 25.08 -38.98
N ARG A 44 19.60 24.15 -39.88
CA ARG A 44 18.33 23.40 -39.88
C ARG A 44 18.26 22.43 -38.71
N GLU A 45 19.34 21.71 -38.42
CA GLU A 45 19.42 20.80 -37.27
C GLU A 45 19.27 21.55 -35.95
N ASP A 46 19.97 22.68 -35.78
CA ASP A 46 19.87 23.53 -34.59
C ASP A 46 18.43 24.01 -34.35
N LYS A 47 17.71 24.38 -35.42
CA LYS A 47 16.28 24.74 -35.34
C LYS A 47 15.40 23.57 -34.92
N LEU A 48 15.62 22.38 -35.50
CA LEU A 48 14.87 21.17 -35.15
C LEU A 48 15.14 20.73 -33.70
N ILE A 49 16.37 20.88 -33.22
CA ILE A 49 16.73 20.61 -31.82
C ILE A 49 15.98 21.59 -30.91
N ALA A 50 16.02 22.89 -31.20
CA ALA A 50 15.32 23.90 -30.41
C ALA A 50 13.80 23.68 -30.36
N GLU A 51 13.18 23.24 -31.46
CA GLU A 51 11.77 22.87 -31.50
C GLU A 51 11.47 21.63 -30.63
N LYS A 52 12.32 20.61 -30.70
CA LYS A 52 12.19 19.41 -29.85
C LYS A 52 12.36 19.74 -28.38
N ASP A 53 13.33 20.58 -28.02
CA ASP A 53 13.56 21.01 -26.64
C ASP A 53 12.35 21.75 -26.07
N LYS A 54 11.71 22.62 -26.87
CA LYS A 54 10.44 23.26 -26.48
C LYS A 54 9.33 22.24 -26.26
N LEU A 55 9.17 21.28 -27.17
CA LEU A 55 8.16 20.22 -27.02
C LEU A 55 8.41 19.34 -25.81
N ILE A 56 9.68 19.05 -25.48
CA ILE A 56 10.04 18.32 -24.26
C ILE A 56 9.66 19.13 -23.03
N ALA A 57 10.03 20.41 -22.98
CA ALA A 57 9.69 21.29 -21.86
C ALA A 57 8.17 21.44 -21.65
N GLU A 58 7.39 21.49 -22.72
CA GLU A 58 5.92 21.49 -22.64
C GLU A 58 5.37 20.16 -22.10
N LYS A 59 5.91 19.03 -22.55
CA LYS A 59 5.53 17.70 -22.04
C LYS A 59 5.91 17.54 -20.57
N ASP A 60 7.07 18.01 -20.15
CA ASP A 60 7.52 17.94 -18.75
C ASP A 60 6.59 18.75 -17.84
N LYS A 61 6.17 19.95 -18.26
CA LYS A 61 5.15 20.73 -17.53
C LYS A 61 3.83 19.97 -17.42
N PHE A 62 3.38 19.36 -18.51
CA PHE A 62 2.14 18.59 -18.51
C PHE A 62 2.21 17.34 -17.61
N ILE A 63 3.36 16.68 -17.53
CA ILE A 63 3.60 15.58 -16.60
C ILE A 63 3.54 16.08 -15.16
N GLN A 64 4.23 17.19 -14.84
CA GLN A 64 4.19 17.79 -13.50
C GLN A 64 2.77 18.15 -13.07
N GLU A 65 1.97 18.75 -13.95
CA GLU A 65 0.56 19.06 -13.67
C GLU A 65 -0.27 17.80 -13.40
N LYS A 66 0.01 16.70 -14.12
CA LYS A 66 -0.66 15.41 -13.89
C LYS A 66 -0.27 14.79 -12.55
N ASP A 67 1.02 14.83 -12.20
CA ASP A 67 1.51 14.29 -10.94
C ASP A 67 0.89 15.02 -9.75
N ILE A 68 0.76 16.36 -9.83
CA ILE A 68 0.05 17.16 -8.82
C ILE A 68 -1.41 16.71 -8.69
N ARG A 69 -2.14 16.57 -9.81
CA ARG A 69 -3.54 16.12 -9.80
C ARG A 69 -3.70 14.70 -9.26
N ILE A 70 -2.74 13.82 -9.51
CA ILE A 70 -2.74 12.45 -8.95
C ILE A 70 -2.59 12.53 -7.44
N ALA A 71 -1.61 13.28 -6.94
CA ALA A 71 -1.41 13.46 -5.49
C ALA A 71 -2.66 14.05 -4.81
N GLU A 72 -3.29 15.07 -5.40
CA GLU A 72 -4.55 15.63 -4.91
C GLU A 72 -5.66 14.57 -4.83
N LYS A 73 -5.83 13.76 -5.88
CA LYS A 73 -6.83 12.68 -5.87
C LYS A 73 -6.51 11.59 -4.85
N GLU A 74 -5.26 11.23 -4.65
CA GLU A 74 -4.85 10.27 -3.63
C GLU A 74 -5.18 10.76 -2.22
N THR A 75 -4.96 12.05 -1.93
CA THR A 75 -5.36 12.65 -0.65
C THR A 75 -6.87 12.64 -0.45
N GLN A 76 -7.66 13.04 -1.46
CA GLN A 76 -9.12 13.01 -1.40
C GLN A 76 -9.66 11.59 -1.19
N LEU A 77 -9.07 10.59 -1.86
CA LEU A 77 -9.47 9.19 -1.74
C LEU A 77 -9.19 8.67 -0.32
N LYS A 78 -8.05 9.06 0.28
CA LYS A 78 -7.74 8.72 1.67
C LYS A 78 -8.74 9.32 2.65
N ASP A 79 -9.11 10.59 2.47
CA ASP A 79 -10.08 11.28 3.32
C ASP A 79 -11.48 10.64 3.21
N LEU A 80 -11.94 10.38 1.99
CA LEU A 80 -13.23 9.71 1.75
C LEU A 80 -13.27 8.30 2.36
N LYS A 81 -12.18 7.53 2.27
CA LYS A 81 -12.07 6.22 2.94
C LYS A 81 -12.20 6.34 4.46
N SER A 82 -11.53 7.33 5.05
CA SER A 82 -11.63 7.57 6.49
C SER A 82 -13.05 7.94 6.91
N GLN A 83 -13.74 8.77 6.13
CA GLN A 83 -15.13 9.16 6.39
C GLN A 83 -16.08 7.97 6.28
N LEU A 84 -15.92 7.13 5.24
CA LEU A 84 -16.73 5.93 5.03
C LEU A 84 -16.58 4.96 6.20
N LEU A 85 -15.35 4.69 6.64
CA LEU A 85 -15.09 3.81 7.80
C LEU A 85 -15.73 4.34 9.08
N GLN A 86 -15.70 5.66 9.29
CA GLN A 86 -16.36 6.28 10.43
C GLN A 86 -17.88 6.12 10.38
N GLN A 87 -18.50 6.33 9.21
CA GLN A 87 -19.94 6.14 9.01
C GLN A 87 -20.35 4.67 9.16
N GLU A 88 -19.57 3.72 8.64
CA GLU A 88 -19.83 2.28 8.81
C GLU A 88 -19.81 1.88 10.29
N MET A 89 -18.85 2.39 11.06
CA MET A 89 -18.77 2.13 12.50
C MET A 89 -19.97 2.71 13.25
N GLN A 90 -20.39 3.94 12.92
CA GLN A 90 -21.60 4.56 13.49
C GLN A 90 -22.86 3.76 13.16
N SER A 91 -23.00 3.33 11.91
CA SER A 91 -24.14 2.51 11.47
C SER A 91 -24.17 1.16 12.18
N LEU A 92 -23.01 0.49 12.35
CA LEU A 92 -22.91 -0.74 13.12
C LEU A 92 -23.32 -0.53 14.58
N GLN A 93 -22.90 0.59 15.18
CA GLN A 93 -23.28 0.95 16.54
C GLN A 93 -24.80 1.12 16.67
N GLU A 94 -25.43 1.89 15.77
CA GLU A 94 -26.88 2.09 15.77
C GLU A 94 -27.66 0.80 15.53
N LEU A 95 -27.22 -0.01 14.55
CA LEU A 95 -27.83 -1.30 14.28
C LEU A 95 -27.70 -2.26 15.47
N SER A 96 -26.56 -2.25 16.16
CA SER A 96 -26.37 -3.08 17.35
C SER A 96 -27.31 -2.71 18.49
N ARG A 97 -27.85 -1.48 18.53
CA ARG A 97 -28.83 -1.07 19.55
C ARG A 97 -30.24 -1.62 19.30
N VAL A 98 -30.53 -2.05 18.08
CA VAL A 98 -31.89 -2.48 17.68
C VAL A 98 -31.98 -3.94 17.25
N LYS A 99 -30.85 -4.58 16.94
CA LYS A 99 -30.79 -5.99 16.58
C LYS A 99 -29.48 -6.64 17.02
N VAL A 100 -29.48 -7.97 17.02
CA VAL A 100 -28.27 -8.77 17.19
C VAL A 100 -27.48 -8.80 15.88
N ILE A 101 -26.17 -8.53 15.96
CA ILE A 101 -25.23 -8.63 14.86
C ILE A 101 -24.13 -9.60 15.25
N ALA A 102 -24.19 -10.85 14.78
CA ALA A 102 -23.16 -11.85 15.04
C ALA A 102 -22.14 -11.89 13.89
N ASN A 103 -20.92 -11.37 14.12
CA ASN A 103 -19.87 -11.36 13.10
C ASN A 103 -18.46 -11.22 13.71
N ASN A 104 -17.68 -12.30 13.66
CA ASN A 104 -16.32 -12.34 14.20
C ASN A 104 -15.31 -11.52 13.37
N ARG A 105 -15.60 -11.29 12.09
CA ARG A 105 -14.66 -10.76 11.11
C ARG A 105 -14.76 -9.25 10.93
N ALA A 106 -15.98 -8.72 10.77
CA ALA A 106 -16.18 -7.34 10.30
C ALA A 106 -15.50 -6.26 11.16
N LEU A 107 -15.52 -6.37 12.50
CA LEU A 107 -14.82 -5.39 13.35
C LEU A 107 -13.31 -5.41 13.16
N ILE A 108 -12.73 -6.60 13.02
CA ILE A 108 -11.29 -6.74 12.80
C ILE A 108 -10.94 -6.16 11.43
N GLU A 109 -11.74 -6.41 10.40
CA GLU A 109 -11.52 -5.82 9.06
C GLU A 109 -11.53 -4.30 9.08
N ASN A 110 -12.57 -3.70 9.67
CA ASN A 110 -12.71 -2.26 9.76
C ASN A 110 -11.56 -1.64 10.58
N ALA A 111 -11.12 -2.33 11.63
CA ALA A 111 -10.00 -1.89 12.44
C ALA A 111 -8.65 -2.00 11.71
N MET A 112 -8.43 -3.06 10.92
CA MET A 112 -7.19 -3.22 10.14
C MET A 112 -7.06 -2.15 9.05
N GLN A 113 -8.16 -1.75 8.43
CA GLN A 113 -8.16 -0.64 7.46
C GLN A 113 -7.74 0.70 8.11
N GLN A 114 -8.07 0.91 9.39
CA GLN A 114 -7.62 2.09 10.14
C GLN A 114 -6.17 1.95 10.64
N TYR A 115 -5.72 0.73 10.96
CA TYR A 115 -4.36 0.50 11.45
C TYR A 115 -3.32 0.72 10.34
N LYS A 116 -3.45 0.00 9.21
CA LYS A 116 -2.54 0.09 8.06
C LYS A 116 -3.30 -0.14 6.76
N SER A 117 -3.77 0.96 6.16
CA SER A 117 -4.58 0.96 4.94
C SER A 117 -3.83 0.50 3.68
N ASP A 118 -2.50 0.47 3.73
CA ASP A 118 -1.60 0.07 2.63
C ASP A 118 -1.38 -1.45 2.56
N LEU A 119 -1.72 -2.19 3.62
CA LEU A 119 -1.52 -3.62 3.69
C LEU A 119 -2.80 -4.39 3.34
N SER A 120 -2.63 -5.64 2.91
CA SER A 120 -3.74 -6.58 2.86
C SER A 120 -4.25 -6.86 4.27
N LEU A 121 -5.55 -7.15 4.40
CA LEU A 121 -6.17 -7.47 5.67
C LEU A 121 -5.41 -8.55 6.45
N SER A 122 -5.05 -9.66 5.80
CA SER A 122 -4.32 -10.76 6.42
C SER A 122 -2.96 -10.31 6.94
N LYS A 123 -2.24 -9.47 6.18
CA LYS A 123 -0.93 -9.00 6.59
C LYS A 123 -1.00 -7.96 7.70
N GLY A 124 -1.99 -7.06 7.64
CA GLY A 124 -2.27 -6.09 8.70
C GLY A 124 -2.58 -6.80 10.02
N LEU A 125 -3.43 -7.83 9.99
CA LEU A 125 -3.77 -8.61 11.19
C LEU A 125 -2.57 -9.39 11.72
N GLU A 126 -1.79 -10.04 10.85
CA GLU A 126 -0.57 -10.74 11.25
C GLU A 126 0.42 -9.80 11.95
N MET A 127 0.62 -8.59 11.39
CA MET A 127 1.48 -7.57 11.99
C MET A 127 0.93 -7.11 13.34
N PHE A 128 -0.36 -6.76 13.42
CA PHE A 128 -0.99 -6.32 14.66
C PHE A 128 -0.86 -7.37 15.78
N VAL A 129 -1.12 -8.64 15.46
CA VAL A 129 -0.97 -9.76 16.39
C VAL A 129 0.47 -9.89 16.88
N ASN A 130 1.44 -9.84 15.97
CA ASN A 130 2.86 -9.98 16.32
C ASN A 130 3.40 -8.79 17.13
N GLU A 131 2.93 -7.58 16.86
CA GLU A 131 3.38 -6.35 17.52
C GLU A 131 2.75 -6.14 18.89
N HIS A 132 1.48 -6.52 19.06
CA HIS A 132 0.73 -6.21 20.28
C HIS A 132 0.37 -7.41 21.15
N LEU A 133 0.22 -8.60 20.57
CA LEU A 133 -0.45 -9.72 21.25
C LEU A 133 0.47 -10.89 21.54
N LEU A 134 1.59 -11.00 20.82
CA LEU A 134 2.57 -12.07 20.97
C LEU A 134 3.92 -11.53 21.42
N THR A 135 4.69 -12.39 22.09
CA THR A 135 6.10 -12.16 22.41
C THR A 135 6.94 -13.25 21.76
N VAL A 136 7.92 -12.85 20.97
CA VAL A 136 8.86 -13.75 20.30
C VAL A 136 10.08 -13.94 21.20
N GLY A 137 10.23 -15.14 21.77
CA GLY A 137 11.45 -15.58 22.45
C GLY A 137 12.44 -16.26 21.48
N ARG A 138 13.59 -16.71 22.00
CA ARG A 138 14.62 -17.40 21.18
C ARG A 138 14.10 -18.63 20.46
N ASP A 139 13.30 -19.46 21.15
CA ASP A 139 12.86 -20.77 20.62
C ASP A 139 11.32 -20.92 20.54
N LYS A 140 10.56 -19.97 21.10
CA LYS A 140 9.10 -20.05 21.16
C LYS A 140 8.44 -18.67 21.10
N THR A 141 7.35 -18.59 20.33
CA THR A 141 6.40 -17.47 20.42
C THR A 141 5.37 -17.79 21.50
N THR A 142 5.11 -16.83 22.39
CA THR A 142 4.10 -16.97 23.46
C THR A 142 3.14 -15.79 23.46
N LEU A 143 2.06 -15.86 24.24
CA LEU A 143 1.21 -14.69 24.48
C LEU A 143 2.02 -13.57 25.14
N SER A 144 1.74 -12.34 24.72
CA SER A 144 2.17 -11.14 25.42
C SER A 144 1.62 -11.08 26.85
N MET A 145 2.20 -10.23 27.69
CA MET A 145 1.65 -9.95 29.03
C MET A 145 0.19 -9.51 28.96
N TYR A 146 -0.14 -8.64 28.00
CA TYR A 146 -1.52 -8.21 27.74
C TYR A 146 -2.46 -9.40 27.45
N GLY A 147 -2.08 -10.28 26.52
CA GLY A 147 -2.88 -11.45 26.18
C GLY A 147 -3.08 -12.40 27.36
N ARG A 148 -2.05 -12.58 28.20
CA ARG A 148 -2.14 -13.39 29.43
C ARG A 148 -3.08 -12.78 30.46
N GLU A 149 -3.03 -11.46 30.66
CA GLU A 149 -3.94 -10.76 31.57
C GLU A 149 -5.39 -10.88 31.12
N VAL A 150 -5.66 -10.71 29.83
CA VAL A 150 -7.00 -10.91 29.25
C VAL A 150 -7.46 -12.36 29.44
N CYS A 151 -6.64 -13.36 29.13
CA CYS A 151 -6.96 -14.77 29.40
C CYS A 151 -7.29 -15.02 30.88
N ASN A 152 -6.51 -14.46 31.80
CA ASN A 152 -6.76 -14.61 33.24
C ASN A 152 -8.08 -13.98 33.67
N LYS A 153 -8.44 -12.80 33.16
CA LYS A 153 -9.76 -12.19 33.38
C LYS A 153 -10.88 -13.08 32.84
N LEU A 154 -10.72 -13.62 31.63
CA LEU A 154 -11.72 -14.47 30.95
C LEU A 154 -12.00 -15.79 31.68
N ARG A 155 -11.07 -16.31 32.49
CA ARG A 155 -11.30 -17.50 33.33
C ARG A 155 -12.46 -17.33 34.30
N ASN A 156 -12.67 -16.13 34.81
CA ASN A 156 -13.81 -15.83 35.69
C ASN A 156 -15.17 -15.94 34.98
N PHE A 157 -15.15 -15.91 33.64
CA PHE A 157 -16.32 -15.99 32.78
C PHE A 157 -16.50 -17.37 32.13
N GLY A 158 -15.69 -18.36 32.53
CA GLY A 158 -15.77 -19.74 32.04
C GLY A 158 -14.92 -20.05 30.81
N PHE A 159 -14.08 -19.12 30.36
CA PHE A 159 -13.14 -19.35 29.26
C PHE A 159 -11.75 -19.70 29.83
N ALA A 160 -11.38 -20.98 29.70
CA ALA A 160 -10.17 -21.53 30.34
C ALA A 160 -9.29 -22.32 29.36
N ALA A 161 -9.21 -21.91 28.09
CA ALA A 161 -8.28 -22.50 27.14
C ALA A 161 -6.83 -22.30 27.59
N LYS A 162 -5.98 -23.26 27.23
CA LYS A 162 -4.53 -23.16 27.47
C LYS A 162 -3.97 -22.02 26.61
N GLU A 163 -3.10 -21.20 27.20
CA GLU A 163 -2.46 -20.06 26.52
C GLU A 163 -1.77 -20.46 25.20
N ASP A 164 -1.17 -21.64 25.14
CA ASP A 164 -0.54 -22.18 23.93
C ASP A 164 -1.54 -22.40 22.79
N PHE A 165 -2.79 -22.77 23.10
CA PHE A 165 -3.84 -22.90 22.08
C PHE A 165 -4.36 -21.54 21.65
N VAL A 166 -4.60 -20.61 22.58
CA VAL A 166 -4.99 -19.23 22.26
C VAL A 166 -3.93 -18.53 21.40
N GLN A 167 -2.65 -18.73 21.70
CA GLN A 167 -1.53 -18.23 20.89
C GLN A 167 -1.57 -18.76 19.46
N LYS A 168 -1.81 -20.06 19.27
CA LYS A 168 -1.92 -20.67 17.93
C LYS A 168 -3.13 -20.14 17.19
N GLU A 169 -4.25 -19.97 17.90
CA GLU A 169 -5.48 -19.41 17.36
C GLU A 169 -5.26 -17.97 16.87
N LEU A 170 -4.58 -17.12 17.65
CA LEU A 170 -4.21 -15.77 17.26
C LEU A 170 -3.36 -15.73 15.98
N LYS A 171 -2.41 -16.65 15.81
CA LYS A 171 -1.60 -16.74 14.58
C LYS A 171 -2.44 -17.12 13.37
N ASN A 172 -3.47 -17.93 13.56
CA ASN A 172 -4.35 -18.42 12.49
C ASN A 172 -5.67 -17.64 12.39
N LEU A 173 -5.81 -16.54 13.13
CA LEU A 173 -7.10 -15.89 13.37
C LEU A 173 -7.83 -15.51 12.09
N MET A 174 -7.09 -15.05 11.06
CA MET A 174 -7.67 -14.70 9.77
C MET A 174 -8.43 -15.87 9.12
N HIS A 175 -7.88 -17.08 9.24
CA HIS A 175 -8.53 -18.29 8.74
C HIS A 175 -9.79 -18.61 9.57
N GLU A 176 -9.69 -18.49 10.89
CA GLU A 176 -10.75 -18.82 11.84
C GLU A 176 -11.96 -17.89 11.73
N ILE A 177 -11.74 -16.57 11.67
CA ILE A 177 -12.82 -15.59 11.50
C ILE A 177 -13.44 -15.61 10.11
N SER A 178 -12.77 -16.23 9.14
CA SER A 178 -13.31 -16.43 7.79
C SER A 178 -14.20 -17.66 7.68
N LYS A 179 -14.17 -18.57 8.66
CA LYS A 179 -15.13 -19.67 8.71
C LYS A 179 -16.52 -19.07 8.93
N PRO A 180 -17.55 -19.62 8.26
CA PRO A 180 -18.91 -19.22 8.57
C PRO A 180 -19.12 -19.37 10.07
N LEU A 181 -19.68 -18.35 10.70
CA LEU A 181 -20.30 -18.52 12.01
C LEU A 181 -21.37 -19.60 11.82
N HIS A 182 -21.05 -20.84 12.18
CA HIS A 182 -22.00 -21.93 12.24
C HIS A 182 -22.99 -21.55 13.33
N ARG A 183 -24.03 -20.80 12.91
CA ARG A 183 -25.05 -20.14 13.73
C ARG A 183 -24.76 -20.34 15.22
N PRO A 184 -24.07 -19.40 15.90
CA PRO A 184 -24.32 -19.32 17.32
C PRO A 184 -25.84 -19.19 17.39
N HIS A 185 -26.52 -20.14 18.03
CA HIS A 185 -27.85 -19.87 18.53
C HIS A 185 -27.59 -18.84 19.61
N VAL A 186 -27.32 -17.59 19.19
CA VAL A 186 -27.16 -16.45 20.08
C VAL A 186 -28.37 -16.57 20.97
N SER A 187 -28.11 -16.80 22.25
CA SER A 187 -29.14 -17.25 23.17
C SER A 187 -30.36 -16.37 22.99
N GLY A 188 -31.56 -16.93 22.95
CA GLY A 188 -32.80 -16.14 22.78
C GLY A 188 -33.00 -15.04 23.82
N LYS A 189 -32.14 -14.99 24.85
CA LYS A 189 -32.02 -13.93 25.85
C LYS A 189 -31.25 -12.68 25.39
N ILE A 190 -30.54 -12.73 24.26
CA ILE A 190 -29.81 -11.58 23.71
C ILE A 190 -30.67 -11.01 22.58
N TYR A 191 -31.22 -9.84 22.80
CA TYR A 191 -32.16 -9.21 21.86
C TYR A 191 -31.49 -8.18 20.95
N THR A 192 -30.37 -7.60 21.40
CA THR A 192 -29.63 -6.55 20.71
C THR A 192 -28.14 -6.64 21.01
N GLY A 193 -27.30 -6.16 20.09
CA GLY A 193 -25.87 -5.91 20.33
C GLY A 193 -24.96 -6.56 19.29
N TYR A 194 -23.70 -6.17 19.30
CA TYR A 194 -22.68 -6.77 18.44
C TYR A 194 -22.07 -7.97 19.14
N VAL A 195 -22.18 -9.15 18.53
CA VAL A 195 -21.80 -10.43 19.11
C VAL A 195 -20.61 -11.03 18.37
N VAL A 196 -19.63 -11.48 19.14
CA VAL A 196 -18.49 -12.28 18.68
C VAL A 196 -18.34 -13.48 19.61
N GLY A 197 -17.74 -14.55 19.11
CA GLY A 197 -17.46 -15.70 19.96
C GLY A 197 -17.30 -17.00 19.19
N GLY A 198 -17.45 -18.09 19.91
CA GLY A 198 -17.25 -19.45 19.43
C GLY A 198 -16.72 -20.34 20.54
N GLU A 199 -16.32 -21.55 20.16
CA GLU A 199 -15.66 -22.47 21.09
C GLU A 199 -14.27 -21.95 21.49
N PRO A 200 -13.85 -22.10 22.75
CA PRO A 200 -12.44 -21.94 23.14
C PRO A 200 -11.54 -22.84 22.25
N PRO A 201 -10.41 -22.34 21.73
CA PRO A 201 -9.70 -21.11 22.09
C PRO A 201 -10.08 -19.85 21.28
N LEU A 202 -11.00 -19.95 20.32
CA LEU A 202 -11.33 -18.86 19.40
C LEU A 202 -11.98 -17.67 20.12
N ALA A 203 -12.87 -17.93 21.08
CA ALA A 203 -13.49 -16.88 21.87
C ALA A 203 -12.45 -16.04 22.64
N GLU A 204 -11.45 -16.68 23.27
CA GLU A 204 -10.37 -15.94 23.94
C GLU A 204 -9.50 -15.16 22.95
N ALA A 205 -9.17 -15.74 21.80
CA ALA A 205 -8.38 -15.06 20.77
C ALA A 205 -9.10 -13.80 20.24
N LEU A 206 -10.40 -13.90 19.97
CA LEU A 206 -11.25 -12.76 19.59
C LEU A 206 -11.29 -11.71 20.69
N ALA A 207 -11.48 -12.12 21.95
CA ALA A 207 -11.53 -11.21 23.06
C ALA A 207 -10.22 -10.43 23.25
N ILE A 208 -9.07 -11.10 23.13
CA ILE A 208 -7.75 -10.45 23.19
C ILE A 208 -7.61 -9.40 22.09
N VAL A 209 -7.88 -9.77 20.83
CA VAL A 209 -7.73 -8.86 19.69
C VAL A 209 -8.68 -7.69 19.81
N ILE A 210 -9.97 -7.93 20.04
CA ILE A 210 -10.99 -6.87 20.09
C ILE A 210 -10.74 -5.93 21.26
N SER A 211 -10.39 -6.45 22.44
CA SER A 211 -10.04 -5.59 23.58
C SER A 211 -8.83 -4.71 23.24
N LYS A 212 -7.81 -5.26 22.57
CA LYS A 212 -6.65 -4.46 22.15
C LYS A 212 -7.02 -3.43 21.10
N LEU A 213 -7.90 -3.76 20.16
CA LEU A 213 -8.40 -2.81 19.15
C LEU A 213 -9.22 -1.68 19.78
N GLN A 214 -9.98 -1.96 20.84
CA GLN A 214 -10.69 -0.94 21.61
C GLN A 214 -9.73 -0.06 22.44
N GLU A 215 -8.71 -0.66 23.06
CA GLU A 215 -7.67 0.07 23.79
C GLU A 215 -6.90 1.02 22.86
N CYS A 216 -6.49 0.52 21.67
CA CYS A 216 -5.84 1.29 20.61
C CYS A 216 -6.78 2.23 19.85
N LYS A 217 -8.08 2.28 20.22
CA LYS A 217 -9.09 3.17 19.63
C LYS A 217 -9.37 2.93 18.14
N PHE A 218 -9.15 1.73 17.61
CA PHE A 218 -9.60 1.35 16.27
C PHE A 218 -11.08 0.92 16.25
N VAL A 219 -11.57 0.41 17.39
CA VAL A 219 -12.98 0.14 17.64
C VAL A 219 -13.44 1.06 18.78
N LYS A 220 -14.22 2.10 18.48
CA LYS A 220 -14.65 3.11 19.45
C LYS A 220 -16.15 3.00 19.72
N ASN A 221 -16.55 3.26 20.96
CA ASN A 221 -17.95 3.42 21.38
C ASN A 221 -18.86 2.22 21.05
N LEU A 222 -18.29 1.02 20.92
CA LEU A 222 -19.03 -0.19 20.62
C LEU A 222 -18.73 -1.24 21.68
N ASP A 223 -19.76 -1.60 22.44
CA ASP A 223 -19.73 -2.74 23.34
C ASP A 223 -19.89 -4.02 22.53
N VAL A 224 -19.01 -4.99 22.79
CA VAL A 224 -18.98 -6.26 22.06
C VAL A 224 -19.30 -7.39 23.03
N LEU A 225 -20.38 -8.10 22.78
CA LEU A 225 -20.84 -9.24 23.57
C LEU A 225 -20.03 -10.47 23.18
N LEU A 226 -19.32 -11.04 24.15
CA LEU A 226 -18.59 -12.29 23.96
C LEU A 226 -19.48 -13.47 24.34
N VAL A 227 -19.71 -14.37 23.37
CA VAL A 227 -20.49 -15.60 23.57
C VAL A 227 -19.61 -16.84 23.56
N ASP A 228 -20.03 -17.87 24.30
CA ASP A 228 -19.43 -19.21 24.23
C ASP A 228 -19.92 -19.98 22.99
N GLY A 229 -19.45 -21.23 22.84
CA GLY A 229 -19.86 -22.10 21.74
C GLY A 229 -21.34 -22.48 21.72
N GLU A 230 -22.03 -22.37 22.86
CA GLU A 230 -23.49 -22.53 22.96
C GLU A 230 -24.26 -21.26 22.59
N GLY A 231 -23.56 -20.14 22.35
CA GLY A 231 -24.15 -18.84 22.02
C GLY A 231 -24.64 -18.05 23.24
N LYS A 232 -24.29 -18.46 24.47
CA LYS A 232 -24.61 -17.72 25.69
C LYS A 232 -23.59 -16.60 25.92
N CYS A 233 -24.06 -15.37 26.12
CA CYS A 233 -23.18 -14.27 26.49
C CYS A 233 -22.60 -14.50 27.88
N LYS A 234 -21.29 -14.30 28.00
CA LYS A 234 -20.55 -14.45 29.26
C LYS A 234 -20.05 -13.12 29.80
N CYS A 235 -19.61 -12.24 28.91
CA CYS A 235 -19.07 -10.95 29.26
C CYS A 235 -19.20 -9.96 28.09
N VAL A 236 -18.93 -8.70 28.39
CA VAL A 236 -18.90 -7.61 27.42
C VAL A 236 -17.49 -7.05 27.36
N LEU A 237 -17.00 -6.84 26.14
CA LEU A 237 -15.75 -6.12 25.86
C LEU A 237 -16.12 -4.65 25.63
N SER A 238 -15.69 -3.78 26.53
CA SER A 238 -15.99 -2.35 26.46
C SER A 238 -14.73 -1.54 26.73
N ASN A 239 -14.35 -0.70 25.77
CA ASN A 239 -13.18 0.19 25.87
C ASN A 239 -11.84 -0.51 26.18
N GLY A 240 -11.72 -1.80 25.88
CA GLY A 240 -10.53 -2.62 26.17
C GLY A 240 -10.61 -3.39 27.49
N ASP A 241 -11.66 -3.18 28.27
CA ASP A 241 -11.94 -3.92 29.49
C ASP A 241 -12.96 -5.03 29.26
N ILE A 242 -12.93 -6.02 30.15
CA ILE A 242 -13.88 -7.13 30.20
C ILE A 242 -14.78 -6.88 31.40
N VAL A 243 -16.06 -6.69 31.16
CA VAL A 243 -17.07 -6.43 32.19
C VAL A 243 -18.14 -7.52 32.19
N GLU A 244 -18.80 -7.69 33.33
CA GLU A 244 -19.92 -8.62 33.46
C GLU A 244 -21.06 -8.22 32.52
N TYR A 245 -21.67 -9.22 31.89
CA TYR A 245 -22.91 -9.01 31.16
C TYR A 245 -24.06 -8.86 32.17
N GLY A 246 -24.59 -7.65 32.31
CA GLY A 246 -25.84 -7.44 33.02
C GLY A 246 -26.98 -8.04 32.20
N GLU A 247 -27.59 -9.14 32.66
CA GLU A 247 -28.89 -9.57 32.13
C GLU A 247 -29.87 -8.41 32.39
N ALA A 248 -30.29 -7.72 31.32
CA ALA A 248 -31.40 -6.79 31.36
C ALA A 248 -32.74 -7.56 31.41
#